data_AF-A0A523L045-F1
#
_entry.id   AF-A0A523L045-F1
#
_cell.length_a   1.000
_cell.length_b   1.000
_cell.length_c   1.000
_cell.angle_alpha   90.00
_cell.angle_beta   90.00
_cell.angle_gamma   90.00
#
_symmetry.space_group_name_H-M   'P 1'
#
loop_
_entity.id
_entity.type
_entity.pdbx_description
1 polymer ?
#
loop_
_entity_poly.entity_id
_entity_poly.type
_entity_poly.pdbx_seq_one_letter_code
_entity_poly.pdbx_strand_id
1 'polypeptide(L)' 'FGIDPVEHTVIGLKSMQHFRAAFEPIAGRIIVCDSGAICTPDVTKLTYRNVKHPIYPIDQDFEL' A
#
# COMPACT_ATOMS: atom_id res chain seq x y z
N PHE A 1 6.83 22.78 -9.03
CA PHE A 1 7.82 21.76 -8.65
C PHE A 1 8.68 21.28 -9.81
N GLY A 2 8.24 21.34 -11.08
CA GLY A 2 9.14 21.20 -12.24
C GLY A 2 9.82 19.84 -12.40
N ILE A 3 9.21 18.77 -11.87
CA ILE A 3 9.74 17.41 -11.93
C ILE A 3 9.14 16.74 -13.15
N ASP A 4 9.99 16.37 -14.11
CA ASP A 4 9.63 15.43 -15.17
C ASP A 4 10.02 14.01 -14.75
N PRO A 5 9.06 13.09 -14.58
CA PRO A 5 9.33 11.71 -14.20
C PRO A 5 10.26 10.95 -15.16
N VAL A 6 10.32 11.32 -16.45
CA VAL A 6 11.19 10.62 -17.41
C VAL A 6 12.67 10.97 -17.26
N GLU A 7 12.96 12.10 -16.61
CA GLU A 7 14.34 12.60 -16.39
C GLU A 7 15.01 11.98 -15.14
N HIS A 8 14.34 11.05 -14.45
CA HIS A 8 14.80 10.50 -13.18
C HIS A 8 14.90 8.97 -13.23
N THR A 9 15.98 8.42 -12.66
CA THR A 9 16.19 6.97 -12.58
C THR A 9 15.24 6.29 -11.58
N VAL A 10 14.84 7.01 -10.52
CA VAL A 10 13.95 6.49 -9.47
C VAL A 10 12.96 7.57 -9.07
N ILE A 11 11.68 7.20 -9.01
CA ILE A 11 10.59 8.06 -8.55
C ILE A 11 9.90 7.40 -7.35
N GLY A 12 9.82 8.14 -6.24
CA GLY A 12 9.02 7.76 -5.08
C GLY A 12 7.58 8.23 -5.23
N LEU A 13 6.63 7.30 -5.19
CA LEU A 13 5.20 7.60 -5.31
C LEU A 13 4.47 7.24 -4.02
N LYS A 14 3.74 8.19 -3.44
CA LYS A 14 2.80 7.92 -2.34
C LYS A 14 1.42 7.64 -2.91
N SER A 15 1.23 6.45 -3.47
CA SER A 15 -0.04 6.00 -4.06
C SER A 15 -0.17 4.49 -4.01
N MET A 16 -1.37 3.99 -3.76
CA MET A 16 -1.66 2.55 -3.70
C MET A 16 -2.37 1.98 -4.93
N GLN A 17 -3.07 2.83 -5.69
CA GLN A 17 -4.05 2.36 -6.69
C GLN A 17 -3.76 2.95 -8.06
N HIS A 18 -4.00 4.26 -8.25
CA HIS A 18 -4.07 4.87 -9.57
C HIS A 18 -2.71 5.21 -10.21
N PHE A 19 -1.58 4.96 -9.53
CA PHE A 19 -0.28 5.38 -10.07
C PHE A 19 0.08 4.67 -11.38
N ARG A 20 -0.37 3.43 -11.57
CA ARG A 20 -0.02 2.65 -12.77
C ARG A 20 -0.48 3.31 -14.06
N ALA A 21 -1.69 3.89 -14.08
CA ALA A 21 -2.22 4.55 -15.27
C ALA A 21 -1.29 5.65 -15.80
N ALA A 22 -0.59 6.36 -14.92
CA ALA A 22 0.32 7.45 -15.29
C ALA A 22 1.78 7.00 -15.45
N PHE A 23 2.25 6.08 -14.60
CA PHE A 23 3.69 5.76 -14.48
C PHE A 23 4.09 4.42 -15.09
N GLU A 24 3.16 3.47 -15.26
CA GLU A 24 3.47 2.18 -15.89
C GLU A 24 3.95 2.31 -17.35
N PRO A 25 3.44 3.24 -18.17
CA PRO A 25 3.94 3.43 -19.54
C PRO A 25 5.39 3.91 -19.64
N ILE A 26 5.92 4.56 -18.59
CA ILE A 26 7.26 5.16 -18.57
C ILE A 26 8.24 4.44 -17.64
N ALA A 27 7.75 3.57 -16.76
CA ALA A 27 8.59 2.85 -15.79
C ALA A 27 9.13 1.54 -16.39
N GLY A 28 10.45 1.33 -16.31
CA GLY A 28 11.05 0.03 -16.65
C GLY A 28 10.73 -1.08 -15.64
N ARG A 29 10.46 -0.71 -14.38
CA ARG A 29 10.06 -1.64 -13.31
C ARG A 29 9.24 -0.91 -12.25
N ILE A 30 8.22 -1.58 -11.72
CA ILE A 30 7.42 -1.10 -10.58
C ILE A 30 7.71 -1.97 -9.36
N ILE A 31 8.06 -1.32 -8.23
CA ILE A 31 8.27 -1.96 -6.94
C ILE A 31 7.24 -1.38 -5.98
N VAL A 32 6.29 -2.21 -5.54
CA VAL A 32 5.30 -1.81 -4.54
C VAL A 32 5.91 -2.02 -3.16
N CYS A 33 5.97 -0.95 -2.37
CA CYS A 33 6.53 -0.97 -1.03
C CYS A 33 5.42 -0.83 0.01
N ASP A 34 5.31 -1.81 0.91
CA ASP A 34 4.57 -1.63 2.15
C ASP A 34 5.50 -0.98 3.19
N SER A 35 5.12 0.21 3.66
CA SER A 35 5.87 0.91 4.72
C SER A 35 5.43 0.52 6.13
N GLY A 36 4.47 -0.40 6.28
CA GLY A 36 3.92 -0.81 7.57
C GLY A 36 3.10 0.27 8.28
N ALA A 37 2.72 1.33 7.57
CA ALA A 37 2.00 2.47 8.14
C ALA A 37 0.47 2.31 7.99
N ILE A 38 -0.27 3.41 8.15
CA ILE A 38 -1.75 3.43 8.16
C ILE A 38 -2.44 2.83 6.92
N CYS A 39 -1.73 2.69 5.80
CA CYS A 39 -2.26 2.11 4.56
C CYS A 39 -1.59 0.77 4.22
N THR A 40 -1.02 0.06 5.20
CA THR A 40 -0.52 -1.30 4.95
C THR A 40 -1.65 -2.19 4.43
N PRO A 41 -1.41 -3.03 3.41
CA PRO A 41 -2.37 -4.05 3.01
C PRO A 41 -2.49 -5.17 4.07
N ASP A 42 -1.50 -5.30 4.94
CA ASP A 42 -1.49 -6.28 6.02
C ASP A 42 -2.13 -5.70 7.29
N VAL A 43 -3.46 -5.76 7.31
CA VAL A 43 -4.26 -5.20 8.41
C VAL A 43 -4.04 -5.92 9.74
N THR A 44 -3.46 -7.13 9.76
CA THR A 44 -3.17 -7.84 11.02
C THR A 44 -2.00 -7.22 11.78
N LYS A 45 -1.19 -6.38 11.11
CA LYS A 45 -0.12 -5.59 11.76
C LYS A 45 -0.64 -4.36 12.49
N LEU A 46 -1.89 -3.97 12.30
CA LEU A 46 -2.47 -2.77 12.89
C LEU A 46 -3.15 -3.08 14.24
N THR A 47 -2.91 -2.24 15.24
CA THR A 47 -3.50 -2.40 16.59
C THR A 47 -4.89 -1.77 16.67
N TYR A 48 -5.91 -2.47 16.20
CA TYR A 48 -7.30 -2.04 16.34
C TYR A 48 -7.79 -2.29 17.78
N ARG A 49 -8.24 -1.25 18.47
CA ARG A 49 -8.74 -1.34 19.87
C ARG A 49 -10.27 -1.29 20.00
N ASN A 50 -10.95 -0.73 19.01
CA ASN A 50 -12.38 -0.39 19.07
C ASN A 50 -13.21 -1.15 18.02
N VAL A 51 -12.63 -2.14 17.35
CA VAL A 51 -13.36 -2.99 16.40
C VAL A 51 -14.12 -4.08 17.15
N LYS A 52 -15.22 -4.56 16.57
CA LYS A 52 -15.94 -5.71 17.14
C LYS A 52 -15.20 -6.99 16.76
N HIS A 53 -14.88 -7.80 17.75
CA HIS A 53 -14.31 -9.13 17.58
C HIS A 53 -15.42 -10.20 17.70
N PRO A 54 -15.32 -11.34 16.99
CA PRO A 54 -14.25 -11.69 16.06
C PRO A 54 -14.37 -10.94 14.71
N ILE A 55 -13.22 -10.56 14.13
CA ILE A 55 -13.08 -9.92 12.83
C ILE A 55 -11.94 -10.56 12.03
N TYR A 56 -12.29 -11.24 10.95
CA TYR A 56 -11.32 -11.75 9.98
C TYR A 56 -10.64 -10.59 9.23
N PRO A 57 -9.32 -10.60 8.96
CA PRO A 57 -8.34 -11.66 9.26
C PRO A 57 -7.59 -11.50 10.58
N ILE A 58 -8.00 -10.56 11.45
CA ILE A 58 -7.31 -10.26 12.72
C ILE A 58 -7.52 -11.39 13.72
N ASP A 59 -8.75 -11.88 13.84
CA ASP A 59 -9.09 -13.08 14.61
C ASP A 59 -9.27 -14.25 13.64
N GLN A 60 -8.39 -15.25 13.72
CA GLN A 60 -8.44 -16.45 12.88
C GLN A 60 -9.09 -17.64 13.58
N ASP A 61 -9.00 -17.68 14.90
CA ASP A 61 -9.53 -18.76 15.74
C ASP A 61 -10.85 -18.34 16.37
N PHE A 62 -11.93 -18.38 15.58
CA PHE A 62 -13.29 -18.26 16.10
C PHE A 62 -14.15 -19.44 15.62
N GLU A 63 -14.84 -20.09 16.56
CA GLU A 63 -15.87 -21.07 16.23
C GLU A 63 -17.19 -20.35 15.92
N LEU A 64 -17.91 -20.81 14.89
CA LEU A 64 -19.22 -20.30 14.47
C LEU A 64 -20.35 -20.76 15.40
#